data_AF-A7ARD9-F1
#
_entry.id   AF-A7ARD9-F1
#
_cell.length_a   1.000
_cell.length_b   1.000
_cell.length_c   1.000
_cell.angle_alpha   90.00
_cell.angle_beta   90.00
_cell.angle_gamma   90.00
#
_symmetry.space_group_name_H-M   'P 1'
#
loop_
_entity.id
_entity.type
_entity.pdbx_description
1 polymer ?
#
loop_
_entity_poly.entity_id
_entity_poly.type
_entity_poly.pdbx_seq_one_letter_code
_entity_poly.pdbx_strand_id
1 'polypeptide(L)'
;MTLGCLLPLLGLFLLGGKPTLAWDDITREAIESTAMSAITFDRLRRMKVILRGHDLVDYTWWSDEVRKRIPESATLHRQLQNDETCLTFDSTCPNGLCLIQGSKFFFAKLMSSGYSIVSQPIKFELPLFRYPKDVTFTPSDCLKYLVVLLSDMHYPFNVDLAEPHSLAHRKVDLSGFPMWEALSKEKLGHAKPSFEDFIMKVYMPHYIQTNEESWYGSWTNVEVLGSRYKVEQETFNRNTWDNFEIWASETANLHCNGLVTKSDFSKDKQTIKLSDALLDRIGNTIKFQIVLAGARVAVVLNYILSHREIAYCEKTGLLIERHPDDVWRWHDYVVIMTLTVFGTAVTVGFYFLCIGLLYMFKDHVTQKVDEAIQGWKNRRKSKYQPHLEIHQQ
;
A
#
# COMPACT_ATOMS: atom_id res chain seq x y z
N MET A 1 -31.43 25.47 55.58
CA MET A 1 -31.34 24.06 55.15
C MET A 1 -31.13 24.04 53.65
N THR A 2 -29.89 23.78 53.21
CA THR A 2 -29.52 23.27 51.89
C THR A 2 -28.00 23.09 51.89
N LEU A 3 -27.56 21.93 52.39
CA LEU A 3 -26.23 21.39 52.12
C LEU A 3 -26.27 20.82 50.69
N GLY A 4 -25.46 21.36 49.78
CA GLY A 4 -25.37 20.89 48.41
C GLY A 4 -23.91 20.76 47.97
N CYS A 5 -23.43 19.52 47.92
CA CYS A 5 -22.35 18.98 47.10
C CYS A 5 -21.00 19.72 47.06
N LEU A 6 -20.11 19.35 47.99
CA LEU A 6 -18.66 19.33 47.80
C LEU A 6 -18.21 17.88 47.95
N LEU A 7 -17.79 17.23 46.84
CA LEU A 7 -16.96 16.00 46.77
C LEU A 7 -16.67 15.71 45.27
N PRO A 8 -15.56 15.03 44.92
CA PRO A 8 -14.38 15.69 44.38
C PRO A 8 -14.05 15.24 42.94
N LEU A 9 -13.55 16.18 42.14
CA LEU A 9 -13.07 15.99 40.75
C LEU A 9 -11.65 15.41 40.67
N LEU A 10 -11.31 14.49 41.58
CA LEU A 10 -9.99 13.84 41.65
C LEU A 10 -10.18 12.32 41.80
N GLY A 11 -10.42 11.66 40.67
CA GLY A 11 -10.50 10.20 40.60
C GLY A 11 -10.52 9.77 39.13
N LEU A 12 -9.58 8.89 38.78
CA LEU A 12 -9.30 8.33 37.44
C LEU A 12 -8.50 9.21 36.47
N PHE A 13 -7.22 9.47 36.80
CA PHE A 13 -6.19 9.72 35.78
C PHE A 13 -4.89 8.94 36.03
N LEU A 14 -4.99 7.77 36.69
CA LEU A 14 -3.81 7.00 37.12
C LEU A 14 -3.85 5.50 36.83
N LEU A 15 -4.65 5.04 35.86
CA LEU A 15 -4.53 3.69 35.29
C LEU A 15 -4.85 3.74 33.81
N GLY A 16 -3.83 4.03 33.01
CA GLY A 16 -3.93 4.02 31.55
C GLY A 16 -2.53 4.02 31.00
N GLY A 17 -1.92 2.83 30.92
CA GLY A 17 -0.72 2.65 30.11
C GLY A 17 -1.01 3.26 28.74
N LYS A 18 -0.22 4.24 28.33
CA LYS A 18 -0.29 4.75 26.97
C LYS A 18 -0.20 3.52 26.06
N PRO A 19 -1.17 3.26 25.19
CA PRO A 19 -1.11 2.08 24.35
C PRO A 19 0.17 2.22 23.53
N THR A 20 1.13 1.32 23.77
CA THR A 20 2.39 1.30 23.02
C THR A 20 2.04 1.06 21.56
N LEU A 21 2.52 1.95 20.69
CA LEU A 21 2.48 1.71 19.25
C LEU A 21 3.28 0.44 18.97
N ALA A 22 3.05 -0.20 17.82
CA ALA A 22 3.83 -1.37 17.45
C ALA A 22 5.12 -0.90 16.78
N TRP A 23 4.96 -0.35 15.58
CA TRP A 23 6.04 0.26 14.82
C TRP A 23 6.00 1.78 14.98
N ASP A 24 7.16 2.40 15.15
CA ASP A 24 7.29 3.86 15.03
C ASP A 24 7.06 4.31 13.57
N ASP A 25 6.76 5.59 13.36
CA ASP A 25 6.46 6.15 12.03
C ASP A 25 7.56 5.84 11.02
N ILE A 26 8.83 6.08 11.37
CA ILE A 26 9.92 5.81 10.44
C ILE A 26 10.04 4.31 10.16
N THR A 27 9.65 3.44 11.09
CA THR A 27 9.69 2.00 10.86
C THR A 27 8.56 1.55 9.93
N ARG A 28 7.36 2.13 10.08
CA ARG A 28 6.25 1.87 9.16
C ARG A 28 6.53 2.37 7.75
N GLU A 29 7.16 3.53 7.63
CA GLU A 29 7.60 4.04 6.33
C GLU A 29 8.54 3.04 5.63
N ALA A 30 9.42 2.36 6.37
CA ALA A 30 10.28 1.31 5.81
C ALA A 30 9.49 0.12 5.27
N ILE A 31 8.46 -0.31 6.02
CA ILE A 31 7.56 -1.40 5.65
C ILE A 31 6.79 -1.02 4.38
N GLU A 32 6.20 0.16 4.37
CA GLU A 32 5.41 0.69 3.25
C GLU A 32 6.28 0.90 2.01
N SER A 33 7.49 1.45 2.17
CA SER A 33 8.49 1.58 1.10
C SER A 33 8.88 0.23 0.50
N THR A 34 9.09 -0.77 1.36
CA THR A 34 9.37 -2.14 0.91
C THR A 34 8.19 -2.70 0.11
N ALA A 35 6.96 -2.48 0.57
CA ALA A 35 5.78 -2.88 -0.17
C ALA A 35 5.69 -2.18 -1.54
N MET A 36 5.94 -0.87 -1.57
CA MET A 36 5.92 -0.07 -2.80
C MET A 36 6.93 -0.54 -3.84
N SER A 37 8.08 -1.08 -3.42
CA SER A 37 9.07 -1.66 -4.35
C SER A 37 8.57 -2.88 -5.14
N ALA A 38 7.50 -3.53 -4.67
CA ALA A 38 7.04 -4.82 -5.18
C ALA A 38 5.60 -4.80 -5.73
N ILE A 39 4.88 -3.69 -5.57
CA ILE A 39 3.56 -3.50 -6.19
C ILE A 39 3.74 -3.19 -7.67
N THR A 40 3.20 -4.05 -8.54
CA THR A 40 3.37 -3.89 -9.99
C THR A 40 2.62 -2.67 -10.53
N PHE A 41 3.09 -2.08 -11.63
CA PHE A 41 2.59 -0.81 -12.17
C PHE A 41 1.05 -0.74 -12.33
N ASP A 42 0.45 -1.76 -12.93
CA ASP A 42 -1.01 -1.82 -13.12
C ASP A 42 -1.77 -1.83 -11.79
N ARG A 43 -1.22 -2.52 -10.78
CA ARG A 43 -1.82 -2.62 -9.44
C ARG A 43 -1.60 -1.33 -8.68
N LEU A 44 -0.42 -0.73 -8.78
CA LEU A 44 -0.12 0.58 -8.21
C LEU A 44 -1.14 1.64 -8.67
N ARG A 45 -1.46 1.69 -9.97
CA ARG A 45 -2.48 2.62 -10.48
C ARG A 45 -3.84 2.42 -9.80
N ARG A 46 -4.29 1.17 -9.63
CA ARG A 46 -5.56 0.86 -8.95
C ARG A 46 -5.53 1.16 -7.47
N MET A 47 -4.41 0.89 -6.80
CA MET A 47 -4.20 1.28 -5.40
C MET A 47 -4.33 2.79 -5.24
N LYS A 48 -3.70 3.58 -6.13
CA LYS A 48 -3.81 5.05 -6.14
C LYS A 48 -5.25 5.52 -6.35
N VAL A 49 -6.10 4.79 -7.07
CA VAL A 49 -7.54 5.13 -7.15
C VAL A 49 -8.21 4.99 -5.78
N ILE A 50 -7.91 3.91 -5.04
CA ILE A 50 -8.42 3.70 -3.67
C ILE A 50 -7.88 4.78 -2.71
N LEU A 51 -6.62 5.16 -2.88
CA LEU A 51 -5.90 6.10 -2.03
C LEU A 51 -5.94 7.56 -2.48
N ARG A 52 -6.70 7.90 -3.54
CA ARG A 52 -6.86 9.27 -4.07
C ARG A 52 -5.59 9.91 -4.63
N GLY A 53 -4.78 9.13 -5.33
CA GLY A 53 -3.53 9.58 -5.95
C GLY A 53 -2.30 9.40 -5.06
N HIS A 54 -2.52 9.26 -3.76
CA HIS A 54 -1.51 8.96 -2.76
C HIS A 54 -1.01 7.52 -2.83
N ASP A 55 0.17 7.26 -2.28
CA ASP A 55 0.70 5.93 -2.06
C ASP A 55 0.58 5.49 -0.58
N LEU A 56 1.25 4.39 -0.23
CA LEU A 56 1.19 3.84 1.13
C LEU A 56 1.92 4.74 2.14
N VAL A 57 3.04 5.33 1.74
CA VAL A 57 3.92 6.16 2.59
C VAL A 57 3.23 7.48 2.98
N ASP A 58 2.35 7.99 2.13
CA ASP A 58 1.56 9.19 2.46
C ASP A 58 0.63 9.01 3.69
N TYR A 59 0.39 7.77 4.14
CA TYR A 59 -0.53 7.45 5.23
C TYR A 59 0.11 6.76 6.44
N THR A 60 1.44 6.72 6.55
CA THR A 60 2.17 6.07 7.67
C THR A 60 1.64 6.49 9.06
N TRP A 61 1.29 7.76 9.22
CA TRP A 61 0.80 8.38 10.45
C TRP A 61 -0.66 8.04 10.80
N TRP A 62 -1.43 7.51 9.86
CA TRP A 62 -2.90 7.46 9.95
C TRP A 62 -3.41 6.58 11.11
N SER A 63 -2.79 5.42 11.34
CA SER A 63 -3.26 4.51 12.40
C SER A 63 -3.04 5.07 13.80
N ASP A 64 -2.08 5.98 13.97
CA ASP A 64 -1.85 6.64 15.25
C ASP A 64 -2.96 7.61 15.57
N GLU A 65 -3.40 8.37 14.57
CA GLU A 65 -4.54 9.27 14.69
C GLU A 65 -5.83 8.51 14.99
N VAL A 66 -6.02 7.35 14.35
CA VAL A 66 -7.15 6.45 14.66
C VAL A 66 -7.08 6.01 16.12
N ARG A 67 -5.93 5.49 16.59
CA ARG A 67 -5.79 5.01 17.97
C ARG A 67 -5.93 6.10 19.01
N LYS A 68 -5.48 7.33 18.73
CA LYS A 68 -5.69 8.49 19.61
C LYS A 68 -7.18 8.82 19.75
N ARG A 69 -7.95 8.67 18.67
CA ARG A 69 -9.40 8.98 18.64
C ARG A 69 -10.28 7.84 19.13
N ILE A 70 -9.84 6.60 18.94
CA ILE A 70 -10.56 5.37 19.30
C ILE A 70 -9.59 4.43 20.04
N PRO A 71 -9.20 4.75 21.29
CA PRO A 71 -8.25 3.92 22.05
C PRO A 71 -8.74 2.48 22.24
N GLU A 72 -10.05 2.27 22.27
CA GLU A 72 -10.67 0.95 22.40
C GLU A 72 -10.36 0.04 21.20
N SER A 73 -9.94 0.59 20.05
CA SER A 73 -9.51 -0.22 18.91
C SER A 73 -8.10 -0.77 19.06
N ALA A 74 -7.37 -0.47 20.15
CA ALA A 74 -6.01 -0.96 20.36
C ALA A 74 -5.90 -2.50 20.35
N THR A 75 -6.95 -3.21 20.78
CA THR A 75 -6.97 -4.69 20.77
C THR A 75 -6.92 -5.27 19.37
N LEU A 76 -7.34 -4.51 18.35
CA LEU A 76 -7.24 -4.88 16.94
C LEU A 76 -5.79 -5.13 16.51
N HIS A 77 -4.81 -4.53 17.19
CA HIS A 77 -3.41 -4.59 16.81
C HIS A 77 -2.64 -5.73 17.49
N ARG A 78 -3.29 -6.57 18.31
CA ARG A 78 -2.63 -7.61 19.11
C ARG A 78 -3.33 -8.97 19.03
N GLN A 79 -2.54 -10.02 19.26
CA GLN A 79 -2.96 -11.41 19.41
C GLN A 79 -2.00 -12.09 20.39
N LEU A 80 -2.19 -11.86 21.69
CA LEU A 80 -1.31 -12.41 22.73
C LEU A 80 -1.39 -13.94 22.79
N GLN A 81 -0.27 -14.57 23.12
CA GLN A 81 -0.10 -16.02 23.15
C GLN A 81 -0.06 -16.53 24.58
N ASN A 82 -0.76 -17.64 24.83
CA ASN A 82 -0.78 -18.30 26.14
C ASN A 82 0.20 -19.47 26.24
N ASP A 83 0.65 -20.00 25.10
CA ASP A 83 1.56 -21.14 25.02
C ASP A 83 3.03 -20.70 25.03
N GLU A 84 3.72 -20.89 26.15
CA GLU A 84 5.15 -20.60 26.31
C GLU A 84 6.05 -21.55 25.51
N THR A 85 5.54 -22.69 25.03
CA THR A 85 6.32 -23.66 24.24
C THR A 85 6.39 -23.30 22.76
N CYS A 86 5.55 -22.35 22.32
CA CYS A 86 5.34 -21.98 20.91
C CYS A 86 5.04 -23.19 19.99
N LEU A 87 4.43 -24.25 20.53
CA LEU A 87 4.00 -25.40 19.74
C LEU A 87 2.63 -25.14 19.09
N THR A 88 1.83 -24.31 19.74
CA THR A 88 0.49 -23.92 19.30
C THR A 88 0.38 -22.40 19.19
N PHE A 89 -0.45 -21.95 18.24
CA PHE A 89 -0.78 -20.54 18.08
C PHE A 89 -2.24 -20.31 18.49
N ASP A 90 -2.46 -19.34 19.38
CA ASP A 90 -3.80 -18.97 19.85
C ASP A 90 -4.39 -17.88 18.95
N SER A 91 -5.26 -18.30 18.03
CA SER A 91 -6.05 -17.42 17.16
C SER A 91 -7.43 -17.07 17.73
N THR A 92 -7.69 -17.38 19.01
CA THR A 92 -8.99 -17.13 19.65
C THR A 92 -9.31 -15.63 19.67
N CYS A 93 -10.53 -15.27 19.25
CA CYS A 93 -10.95 -13.88 19.10
C CYS A 93 -12.45 -13.68 19.41
N PRO A 94 -12.85 -13.71 20.69
CA PRO A 94 -14.27 -13.83 21.07
C PRO A 94 -15.16 -12.67 20.57
N ASN A 95 -14.60 -11.46 20.46
CA ASN A 95 -15.33 -10.27 20.01
C ASN A 95 -15.07 -9.90 18.55
N GLY A 96 -14.24 -10.68 17.83
CA GLY A 96 -13.82 -10.37 16.46
C GLY A 96 -12.90 -9.15 16.33
N LEU A 97 -12.46 -8.54 17.44
CA LEU A 97 -11.62 -7.34 17.48
C LEU A 97 -10.20 -7.69 17.92
N CYS A 98 -9.48 -8.39 17.04
CA CYS A 98 -8.10 -8.83 17.21
C CYS A 98 -7.36 -8.80 15.86
N LEU A 99 -6.05 -8.95 15.91
CA LEU A 99 -5.15 -8.80 14.76
C LEU A 99 -5.51 -9.68 13.56
N ILE A 100 -5.71 -10.98 13.79
CA ILE A 100 -5.95 -11.93 12.70
C ILE A 100 -7.35 -11.74 12.10
N GLN A 101 -8.37 -11.70 12.97
CA GLN A 101 -9.75 -11.56 12.53
C GLN A 101 -10.00 -10.21 11.84
N GLY A 102 -9.39 -9.14 12.34
CA GLY A 102 -9.41 -7.82 11.70
C GLY A 102 -8.76 -7.82 10.33
N SER A 103 -7.59 -8.44 10.19
CA SER A 103 -6.91 -8.60 8.90
C SER A 103 -7.79 -9.35 7.90
N LYS A 104 -8.40 -10.48 8.32
CA LYS A 104 -9.34 -11.25 7.49
C LYS A 104 -10.58 -10.43 7.12
N PHE A 105 -11.11 -9.62 8.04
CA PHE A 105 -12.27 -8.74 7.80
C PHE A 105 -11.99 -7.70 6.71
N PHE A 106 -10.92 -6.92 6.85
CA PHE A 106 -10.59 -5.88 5.88
C PHE A 106 -10.18 -6.46 4.53
N PHE A 107 -9.47 -7.59 4.51
CA PHE A 107 -9.19 -8.34 3.29
C PHE A 107 -10.48 -8.78 2.59
N ALA A 108 -11.39 -9.46 3.29
CA ALA A 108 -12.65 -9.94 2.71
C ALA A 108 -13.54 -8.79 2.23
N LYS A 109 -13.56 -7.67 2.96
CA LYS A 109 -14.29 -6.47 2.55
C LYS A 109 -13.73 -5.87 1.26
N LEU A 110 -12.40 -5.81 1.10
CA LEU A 110 -11.79 -5.37 -0.16
C LEU A 110 -12.03 -6.37 -1.31
N MET A 111 -11.92 -7.67 -1.04
CA MET A 111 -12.19 -8.73 -2.02
C MET A 111 -13.65 -8.83 -2.47
N SER A 112 -14.57 -8.25 -1.69
CA SER A 112 -15.99 -8.11 -2.04
C SER A 112 -16.37 -6.71 -2.55
N SER A 113 -15.44 -5.75 -2.56
CA SER A 113 -15.65 -4.38 -3.03
C SER A 113 -15.36 -4.22 -4.52
N GLY A 114 -16.04 -3.28 -5.18
CA GLY A 114 -15.80 -2.94 -6.59
C GLY A 114 -16.06 -4.09 -7.57
N TYR A 115 -15.42 -4.01 -8.73
CA TYR A 115 -15.58 -4.94 -9.85
C TYR A 115 -14.64 -6.12 -9.75
N SER A 116 -15.14 -7.34 -10.03
CA SER A 116 -14.27 -8.49 -10.26
C SER A 116 -13.60 -8.37 -11.62
N ILE A 117 -12.28 -8.51 -11.64
CA ILE A 117 -11.46 -8.59 -12.85
C ILE A 117 -11.38 -10.04 -13.34
N VAL A 118 -11.54 -10.99 -12.43
CA VAL A 118 -11.55 -12.43 -12.74
C VAL A 118 -12.97 -12.90 -13.05
N SER A 119 -13.09 -13.86 -13.97
CA SER A 119 -14.37 -14.43 -14.41
C SER A 119 -15.08 -15.22 -13.30
N GLN A 120 -14.32 -15.85 -12.42
CA GLN A 120 -14.82 -16.64 -11.29
C GLN A 120 -14.23 -16.08 -9.98
N PRO A 121 -14.86 -15.04 -9.39
CA PRO A 121 -14.37 -14.47 -8.14
C PRO A 121 -14.50 -15.45 -7.00
N ILE A 122 -13.40 -15.63 -6.27
CA ILE A 122 -13.41 -16.29 -4.96
C ILE A 122 -14.19 -15.41 -3.99
N LYS A 123 -15.18 -15.97 -3.31
CA LYS A 123 -15.97 -15.28 -2.30
C LYS A 123 -15.39 -15.58 -0.92
N PHE A 124 -15.11 -14.53 -0.17
CA PHE A 124 -14.68 -14.61 1.22
C PHE A 124 -15.84 -14.20 2.11
N GLU A 125 -16.21 -15.06 3.06
CA GLU A 125 -17.20 -14.71 4.06
C GLU A 125 -16.65 -13.61 4.97
N LEU A 126 -17.50 -12.65 5.35
CA LEU A 126 -17.07 -11.62 6.29
C LEU A 126 -17.00 -12.23 7.69
N PRO A 127 -15.81 -12.28 8.32
CA PRO A 127 -15.69 -12.76 9.69
C PRO A 127 -16.44 -11.85 10.66
N LEU A 128 -16.78 -12.38 11.84
CA LEU A 128 -17.25 -11.57 12.95
C LEU A 128 -16.25 -10.46 13.24
N PHE A 129 -16.72 -9.21 13.21
CA PHE A 129 -15.91 -8.03 13.48
C PHE A 129 -16.78 -7.00 14.20
N ARG A 130 -16.45 -6.70 15.46
CA ARG A 130 -17.18 -5.71 16.28
C ARG A 130 -16.27 -4.53 16.56
N TYR A 131 -16.38 -3.51 15.74
CA TYR A 131 -15.62 -2.29 15.94
C TYR A 131 -16.20 -1.46 17.10
N PRO A 132 -15.38 -0.76 17.92
CA PRO A 132 -15.87 -0.03 19.11
C PRO A 132 -16.77 1.17 18.82
N LYS A 133 -16.81 1.63 17.57
CA LYS A 133 -17.63 2.76 17.11
C LYS A 133 -18.48 2.31 15.93
N ASP A 134 -19.66 2.91 15.78
CA ASP A 134 -20.50 2.70 14.60
C ASP A 134 -19.93 3.47 13.41
N VAL A 135 -19.02 2.82 12.68
CA VAL A 135 -18.30 3.41 11.55
C VAL A 135 -18.50 2.54 10.32
N THR A 136 -18.90 3.18 9.23
CA THR A 136 -18.89 2.54 7.92
C THR A 136 -17.53 2.74 7.27
N PHE A 137 -16.72 1.67 7.20
CA PHE A 137 -15.42 1.72 6.56
C PHE A 137 -15.54 1.86 5.03
N THR A 138 -14.90 2.89 4.49
CA THR A 138 -14.68 3.05 3.05
C THR A 138 -13.60 2.09 2.55
N PRO A 139 -13.48 1.86 1.23
CA PRO A 139 -12.38 1.06 0.70
C PRO A 139 -10.98 1.58 1.06
N SER A 140 -10.80 2.89 1.21
CA SER A 140 -9.52 3.46 1.66
C SER A 140 -9.24 3.12 3.12
N ASP A 141 -10.24 3.20 4.00
CA ASP A 141 -10.08 2.81 5.40
C ASP A 141 -9.73 1.32 5.50
N CYS A 142 -10.43 0.47 4.73
CA CYS A 142 -10.14 -0.97 4.71
C CYS A 142 -8.72 -1.26 4.23
N LEU A 143 -8.25 -0.58 3.18
CA LEU A 143 -6.90 -0.73 2.67
C LEU A 143 -5.86 -0.29 3.71
N LYS A 144 -6.06 0.87 4.34
CA LYS A 144 -5.16 1.41 5.37
C LYS A 144 -5.09 0.51 6.60
N TYR A 145 -6.24 0.06 7.12
CA TYR A 145 -6.25 -0.92 8.21
C TYR A 145 -5.54 -2.20 7.81
N LEU A 146 -5.81 -2.75 6.62
CA LEU A 146 -5.19 -4.00 6.21
C LEU A 146 -3.65 -3.87 6.16
N VAL A 147 -3.13 -2.78 5.60
CA VAL A 147 -1.68 -2.53 5.56
C VAL A 147 -1.09 -2.46 6.97
N VAL A 148 -1.74 -1.71 7.87
CA VAL A 148 -1.30 -1.57 9.26
C VAL A 148 -1.33 -2.92 9.99
N LEU A 149 -2.42 -3.68 9.89
CA LEU A 149 -2.55 -4.95 10.60
C LEU A 149 -1.61 -6.04 10.05
N LEU A 150 -1.37 -6.05 8.75
CA LEU A 150 -0.33 -6.91 8.16
C LEU A 150 1.06 -6.52 8.66
N SER A 151 1.32 -5.23 8.85
CA SER A 151 2.58 -4.75 9.42
C SER A 151 2.71 -5.17 10.88
N ASP A 152 1.66 -4.98 11.67
CA ASP A 152 1.60 -5.29 13.10
C ASP A 152 1.74 -6.78 13.39
N MET A 153 1.32 -7.65 12.47
CA MET A 153 1.50 -9.10 12.54
C MET A 153 2.95 -9.53 12.60
N HIS A 154 3.86 -8.71 12.07
CA HIS A 154 5.30 -8.95 12.05
C HIS A 154 6.03 -8.24 13.19
N TYR A 155 5.30 -7.50 14.05
CA TYR A 155 5.86 -6.91 15.25
C TYR A 155 5.83 -7.93 16.38
N PRO A 156 6.98 -8.41 16.90
CA PRO A 156 6.99 -9.51 17.85
C PRO A 156 6.15 -9.25 19.11
N PHE A 157 6.09 -8.00 19.58
CA PHE A 157 5.37 -7.67 20.82
C PHE A 157 3.84 -7.62 20.65
N ASN A 158 3.33 -7.59 19.42
CA ASN A 158 1.89 -7.71 19.17
C ASN A 158 1.39 -9.15 19.26
N VAL A 159 2.30 -10.12 19.14
CA VAL A 159 2.05 -11.55 19.31
C VAL A 159 2.87 -12.13 20.47
N ASP A 160 3.13 -11.30 21.48
CA ASP A 160 3.89 -11.65 22.69
C ASP A 160 3.15 -12.67 23.56
N LEU A 161 3.89 -13.29 24.46
CA LEU A 161 3.32 -14.09 25.54
C LEU A 161 2.50 -13.20 26.48
N ALA A 162 1.41 -13.74 26.99
CA ALA A 162 0.63 -13.11 28.04
C ALA A 162 1.45 -12.95 29.33
N GLU A 163 1.05 -11.98 30.17
CA GLU A 163 1.65 -11.81 31.50
C GLU A 163 1.47 -13.09 32.35
N PRO A 164 2.48 -13.47 33.18
CA PRO A 164 3.69 -12.73 33.52
C PRO A 164 4.90 -12.97 32.59
N HIS A 165 4.73 -13.62 31.44
CA HIS A 165 5.83 -14.12 30.60
C HIS A 165 6.23 -13.17 29.46
N SER A 166 5.46 -12.11 29.23
CA SER A 166 5.73 -11.08 28.23
C SER A 166 7.18 -10.57 28.28
N LEU A 167 7.77 -10.40 27.10
CA LEU A 167 9.04 -9.70 26.93
C LEU A 167 8.86 -8.19 26.81
N ALA A 168 7.73 -7.72 26.27
CA ALA A 168 7.47 -6.31 26.00
C ALA A 168 7.70 -5.41 27.22
N HIS A 169 7.25 -5.85 28.39
CA HIS A 169 7.27 -5.08 29.63
C HIS A 169 8.55 -5.24 30.47
N ARG A 170 9.45 -6.15 30.09
CA ARG A 170 10.74 -6.34 30.75
C ARG A 170 11.59 -5.09 30.66
N LYS A 171 12.30 -4.74 31.74
CA LYS A 171 13.19 -3.57 31.75
C LYS A 171 14.52 -3.89 31.08
N VAL A 172 15.08 -2.93 30.37
CA VAL A 172 16.41 -3.04 29.76
C VAL A 172 17.43 -2.26 30.60
N ASP A 173 18.55 -2.90 30.93
CA ASP A 173 19.70 -2.27 31.57
C ASP A 173 20.65 -1.69 30.51
N LEU A 174 20.73 -0.36 30.47
CA LEU A 174 21.55 0.41 29.53
C LEU A 174 22.87 0.90 30.13
N SER A 175 23.18 0.56 31.39
CA SER A 175 24.31 1.15 32.13
C SER A 175 25.69 0.92 31.48
N GLY A 176 25.85 -0.14 30.68
CA GLY A 176 27.05 -0.42 29.91
C GLY A 176 27.15 0.29 28.55
N PHE A 177 26.12 1.05 28.15
CA PHE A 177 25.98 1.60 26.80
C PHE A 177 25.58 3.09 26.83
N PRO A 178 26.54 4.02 27.05
CA PRO A 178 26.26 5.43 27.29
C PRO A 178 25.45 6.12 26.17
N MET A 179 25.69 5.75 24.91
CA MET A 179 24.95 6.27 23.76
C MET A 179 23.47 5.90 23.83
N TRP A 180 23.16 4.61 24.05
CA TRP A 180 21.78 4.13 24.17
C TRP A 180 21.08 4.69 25.42
N GLU A 181 21.82 4.85 26.52
CA GLU A 181 21.31 5.48 27.73
C GLU A 181 20.92 6.95 27.48
N ALA A 182 21.76 7.71 26.77
CA ALA A 182 21.50 9.11 26.42
C ALA A 182 20.26 9.23 25.51
N LEU A 183 20.19 8.43 24.44
CA LEU A 183 19.04 8.41 23.53
C LEU A 183 17.74 8.01 24.24
N SER A 184 17.79 7.03 25.16
CA SER A 184 16.62 6.66 25.97
C SER A 184 16.14 7.82 26.84
N LYS A 185 17.05 8.58 27.47
CA LYS A 185 16.68 9.78 28.24
C LYS A 185 16.07 10.85 27.35
N GLU A 186 16.62 11.07 26.16
CA GLU A 186 16.10 12.05 25.19
C GLU A 186 14.67 11.69 24.72
N LYS A 187 14.47 10.44 24.28
CA LYS A 187 13.20 10.01 23.65
C LYS A 187 12.11 9.65 24.67
N LEU A 188 12.49 9.11 25.83
CA LEU A 188 11.55 8.55 26.82
C LEU A 188 11.55 9.30 28.16
N GLY A 189 12.51 10.19 28.41
CA GLY A 189 12.66 10.90 29.68
C GLY A 189 13.33 10.09 30.80
N HIS A 190 13.77 8.85 30.53
CA HIS A 190 14.46 8.02 31.53
C HIS A 190 15.40 6.98 30.90
N ALA A 191 16.31 6.44 31.72
CA ALA A 191 17.31 5.44 31.31
C ALA A 191 16.87 3.96 31.44
N LYS A 192 15.63 3.69 31.88
CA LYS A 192 15.14 2.33 32.17
C LYS A 192 13.89 1.98 31.34
N PRO A 193 14.03 1.91 30.01
CA PRO A 193 12.90 1.59 29.13
C PRO A 193 12.39 0.17 29.34
N SER A 194 11.13 -0.07 28.97
CA SER A 194 10.70 -1.44 28.68
C SER A 194 11.37 -1.92 27.39
N PHE A 195 11.39 -3.23 27.16
CA PHE A 195 12.04 -3.78 25.98
C PHE A 195 11.34 -3.35 24.69
N GLU A 196 10.00 -3.34 24.69
CA GLU A 196 9.20 -2.80 23.57
C GLU A 196 9.54 -1.33 23.30
N ASP A 197 9.54 -0.47 24.33
CA ASP A 197 9.86 0.96 24.17
C ASP A 197 11.30 1.18 23.70
N PHE A 198 12.25 0.37 24.17
CA PHE A 198 13.64 0.44 23.72
C PHE A 198 13.74 0.11 22.23
N ILE A 199 13.15 -0.99 21.77
CA ILE A 199 13.17 -1.38 20.36
C ILE A 199 12.47 -0.32 19.50
N MET A 200 11.24 0.03 19.85
CA MET A 200 10.38 0.86 19.02
C MET A 200 10.81 2.32 18.97
N LYS A 201 11.14 2.94 20.11
CA LYS A 201 11.31 4.40 20.20
C LYS A 201 12.77 4.84 20.25
N VAL A 202 13.70 3.92 20.50
CA VAL A 202 15.12 4.25 20.70
C VAL A 202 15.98 3.55 19.65
N TYR A 203 16.04 2.23 19.67
CA TYR A 203 17.00 1.45 18.90
C TYR A 203 16.69 1.45 17.40
N MET A 204 15.49 1.03 16.98
CA MET A 204 15.16 0.91 15.56
C MET A 204 15.09 2.25 14.82
N PRO A 205 14.45 3.31 15.38
CA PRO A 205 14.46 4.62 14.73
C PRO A 205 15.87 5.15 14.54
N HIS A 206 16.74 5.02 15.55
CA HIS A 206 18.14 5.44 15.42
C HIS A 206 18.91 4.61 14.39
N TYR A 207 18.72 3.29 14.38
CA TYR A 207 19.31 2.40 13.37
C TYR A 207 18.89 2.84 11.97
N ILE A 208 17.60 3.09 11.75
CA ILE A 208 17.08 3.51 10.46
C ILE A 208 17.65 4.87 10.04
N GLN A 209 17.62 5.88 10.90
CA GLN A 209 18.14 7.21 10.62
C GLN A 209 19.63 7.19 10.27
N THR A 210 20.41 6.35 10.96
CA THR A 210 21.85 6.20 10.67
C THR A 210 22.10 5.52 9.32
N ASN A 211 21.11 4.80 8.78
CA ASN A 211 21.18 4.09 7.50
C ASN A 211 20.25 4.71 6.44
N GLU A 212 19.83 5.97 6.63
CA GLU A 212 18.86 6.65 5.76
C GLU A 212 19.39 6.84 4.33
N GLU A 213 20.69 7.03 4.15
CA GLU A 213 21.30 7.12 2.80
C GLU A 213 21.18 5.81 2.00
N SER A 214 20.81 4.70 2.64
CA SER A 214 20.54 3.39 2.02
C SER A 214 19.03 3.08 1.91
N TRP A 215 18.19 4.12 1.91
CA TRP A 215 16.74 4.01 1.83
C TRP A 215 16.24 4.09 0.37
N TYR A 216 14.99 3.67 0.08
CA TYR A 216 14.34 3.69 -1.26
C TYR A 216 15.04 2.90 -2.40
N GLY A 217 15.84 1.88 -2.07
CA GLY A 217 16.46 1.02 -3.11
C GLY A 217 17.51 0.03 -2.63
N SER A 218 17.93 0.11 -1.36
CA SER A 218 18.86 -0.84 -0.75
C SER A 218 18.11 -1.79 0.19
N TRP A 219 18.13 -1.58 1.50
CA TRP A 219 17.63 -2.60 2.43
C TRP A 219 16.10 -2.68 2.51
N THR A 220 15.38 -1.62 2.12
CA THR A 220 13.91 -1.55 2.03
C THR A 220 13.40 -1.94 0.64
N ASN A 221 14.09 -2.86 -0.05
CA ASN A 221 13.66 -3.42 -1.33
C ASN A 221 13.33 -4.91 -1.13
N VAL A 222 12.24 -5.37 -1.75
CA VAL A 222 11.82 -6.77 -1.68
C VAL A 222 12.89 -7.75 -2.19
N GLU A 223 13.78 -7.31 -3.09
CA GLU A 223 14.89 -8.12 -3.62
C GLU A 223 15.85 -8.61 -2.54
N VAL A 224 15.92 -7.93 -1.40
CA VAL A 224 16.71 -8.34 -0.22
C VAL A 224 16.27 -9.72 0.30
N LEU A 225 15.01 -10.10 0.09
CA LEU A 225 14.49 -11.41 0.48
C LEU A 225 14.86 -12.53 -0.51
N GLY A 226 15.38 -12.19 -1.69
CA GLY A 226 15.75 -13.16 -2.73
C GLY A 226 14.62 -14.14 -3.04
N SER A 227 14.91 -15.44 -2.97
CA SER A 227 13.93 -16.50 -3.26
C SER A 227 12.78 -16.57 -2.25
N ARG A 228 12.94 -16.04 -1.03
CA ARG A 228 11.88 -16.05 0.00
C ARG A 228 10.64 -15.29 -0.47
N TYR A 229 10.81 -14.17 -1.18
CA TYR A 229 9.66 -13.40 -1.66
C TYR A 229 8.75 -14.21 -2.60
N LYS A 230 9.34 -15.01 -3.50
CA LYS A 230 8.58 -15.90 -4.37
C LYS A 230 7.82 -16.97 -3.58
N VAL A 231 8.42 -17.52 -2.52
CA VAL A 231 7.76 -18.46 -1.62
C VAL A 231 6.55 -17.81 -0.94
N GLU A 232 6.66 -16.55 -0.49
CA GLU A 232 5.53 -15.82 0.09
C GLU A 232 4.38 -15.65 -0.92
N GLN A 233 4.69 -15.30 -2.18
CA GLN A 233 3.70 -15.18 -3.25
C GLN A 233 2.99 -16.51 -3.52
N GLU A 234 3.74 -17.60 -3.68
CA GLU A 234 3.18 -18.92 -3.97
C GLU A 234 2.36 -19.47 -2.81
N THR A 235 2.77 -19.23 -1.57
CA THR A 235 2.05 -19.67 -0.37
C THR A 235 0.77 -18.84 -0.19
N PHE A 236 0.83 -17.53 -0.47
CA PHE A 236 -0.36 -16.69 -0.47
C PHE A 236 -1.37 -17.07 -1.55
N ASN A 237 -0.92 -17.35 -2.77
CA ASN A 237 -1.84 -17.78 -3.84
C ASN A 237 -2.52 -19.11 -3.51
N ARG A 238 -1.90 -19.98 -2.71
CA ARG A 238 -2.47 -21.27 -2.29
C ARG A 238 -3.45 -21.15 -1.13
N ASN A 239 -3.06 -20.48 -0.04
CA ASN A 239 -3.84 -20.47 1.19
C ASN A 239 -4.60 -19.15 1.43
N THR A 240 -4.34 -18.12 0.63
CA THR A 240 -4.96 -16.79 0.73
C THR A 240 -4.90 -16.23 2.16
N TRP A 241 -6.03 -15.79 2.73
CA TRP A 241 -6.13 -15.20 4.07
C TRP A 241 -5.77 -16.14 5.22
N ASP A 242 -5.63 -17.45 4.99
CA ASP A 242 -5.19 -18.40 6.03
C ASP A 242 -3.70 -18.24 6.32
N ASN A 243 -2.94 -17.62 5.41
CA ASN A 243 -1.56 -17.23 5.68
C ASN A 243 -1.43 -16.19 6.78
N PHE A 244 -2.47 -15.43 7.10
CA PHE A 244 -2.40 -14.45 8.18
C PHE A 244 -2.10 -15.13 9.52
N GLU A 245 -2.66 -16.31 9.75
CA GLU A 245 -2.36 -17.09 10.96
C GLU A 245 -0.96 -17.72 10.90
N ILE A 246 -0.54 -18.19 9.72
CA ILE A 246 0.81 -18.73 9.51
C ILE A 246 1.88 -17.66 9.80
N TRP A 247 1.73 -16.46 9.24
CA TRP A 247 2.66 -15.35 9.41
C TRP A 247 2.70 -14.84 10.85
N ALA A 248 1.54 -14.78 11.51
CA ALA A 248 1.48 -14.43 12.93
C ALA A 248 2.16 -15.49 13.82
N SER A 249 1.95 -16.78 13.51
CA SER A 249 2.61 -17.88 14.21
C SER A 249 4.13 -17.87 14.01
N GLU A 250 4.62 -17.63 12.79
CA GLU A 250 6.05 -17.45 12.52
C GLU A 250 6.65 -16.31 13.34
N THR A 251 5.92 -15.21 13.50
CA THR A 251 6.36 -14.05 14.30
C THR A 251 6.33 -14.36 15.79
N ALA A 252 5.28 -15.02 16.30
CA ALA A 252 5.18 -15.46 17.69
C ALA A 252 6.33 -16.41 18.07
N ASN A 253 6.73 -17.28 17.13
CA ASN A 253 7.82 -18.22 17.32
C ASN A 253 9.19 -17.54 17.54
N LEU A 254 9.34 -16.23 17.25
CA LEU A 254 10.58 -15.50 17.57
C LEU A 254 10.84 -15.43 19.08
N HIS A 255 9.79 -15.46 19.91
CA HIS A 255 9.92 -15.47 21.37
C HIS A 255 10.61 -16.75 21.85
N CYS A 256 10.28 -17.89 21.25
CA CYS A 256 10.93 -19.17 21.54
C CYS A 256 12.27 -19.35 20.80
N ASN A 257 12.40 -18.77 19.60
CA ASN A 257 13.56 -18.96 18.72
C ASN A 257 14.63 -17.89 18.85
N GLY A 258 14.67 -17.18 19.99
CA GLY A 258 15.85 -16.42 20.38
C GLY A 258 15.82 -14.92 20.11
N LEU A 259 14.65 -14.27 20.11
CA LEU A 259 14.60 -12.80 20.23
C LEU A 259 15.43 -12.34 21.44
N VAL A 260 15.22 -12.99 22.59
CA VAL A 260 16.02 -12.87 23.81
C VAL A 260 16.31 -14.27 24.36
N THR A 261 17.53 -14.52 24.81
CA THR A 261 17.97 -15.80 25.35
C THR A 261 18.20 -15.73 26.86
N LYS A 262 18.33 -16.88 27.53
CA LYS A 262 18.56 -16.94 28.99
C LYS A 262 19.81 -16.19 29.44
N SER A 263 20.85 -16.09 28.60
CA SER A 263 22.09 -15.36 28.93
C SER A 263 21.94 -13.84 28.90
N ASP A 264 20.89 -13.34 28.24
CA ASP A 264 20.63 -11.91 28.13
C ASP A 264 19.87 -11.36 29.34
N PHE A 265 19.46 -12.23 30.27
CA PHE A 265 18.83 -11.80 31.51
C PHE A 265 19.84 -11.57 32.64
N SER A 266 19.56 -10.61 33.51
CA SER A 266 20.22 -10.49 34.80
C SER A 266 19.93 -11.67 35.73
N LYS A 267 20.66 -11.73 36.85
CA LYS A 267 20.50 -12.80 37.85
C LYS A 267 19.08 -12.88 38.42
N ASP A 268 18.36 -11.76 38.43
CA ASP A 268 16.95 -11.69 38.86
C ASP A 268 15.96 -12.28 37.82
N LYS A 269 16.40 -12.56 36.58
CA LYS A 269 15.59 -13.01 35.44
C LYS A 269 14.44 -12.05 35.04
N GLN A 270 14.46 -10.81 35.52
CA GLN A 270 13.42 -9.81 35.26
C GLN A 270 13.92 -8.67 34.37
N THR A 271 15.23 -8.39 34.41
CA THR A 271 15.86 -7.33 33.62
C THR A 271 16.66 -7.94 32.46
N ILE A 272 16.51 -7.36 31.28
CA ILE A 272 17.30 -7.69 30.09
C ILE A 272 18.58 -6.85 30.16
N LYS A 273 19.72 -7.53 30.14
CA LYS A 273 21.04 -6.92 30.05
C LYS A 273 21.38 -6.68 28.59
N LEU A 274 21.61 -5.42 28.24
CA LEU A 274 22.07 -5.10 26.90
C LEU A 274 23.49 -5.64 26.68
N SER A 275 23.77 -6.13 25.49
CA SER A 275 25.08 -6.56 25.02
C SER A 275 25.18 -6.33 23.52
N ASP A 276 26.40 -6.25 22.96
CA ASP A 276 26.58 -6.13 21.51
C ASP A 276 25.95 -7.32 20.76
N ALA A 277 26.11 -8.53 21.29
CA ALA A 277 25.50 -9.73 20.71
C ALA A 277 23.96 -9.67 20.71
N LEU A 278 23.36 -9.11 21.76
CA LEU A 278 21.91 -8.90 21.80
C LEU A 278 21.50 -7.82 20.78
N LEU A 279 22.23 -6.70 20.71
CA LEU A 279 21.99 -5.62 19.74
C LEU A 279 22.05 -6.12 18.29
N ASP A 280 23.07 -6.90 17.94
CA ASP A 280 23.20 -7.47 16.59
C ASP A 280 22.05 -8.43 16.27
N ARG A 281 21.66 -9.26 17.24
CA ARG A 281 20.57 -10.22 17.04
C ARG A 281 19.22 -9.51 16.87
N ILE A 282 18.86 -8.59 17.77
CA ILE A 282 17.61 -7.84 17.66
C ILE A 282 17.60 -6.95 16.40
N GLY A 283 18.72 -6.32 16.05
CA GLY A 283 18.85 -5.52 14.83
C GLY A 283 18.59 -6.34 13.58
N ASN A 284 19.23 -7.50 13.44
CA ASN A 284 19.02 -8.39 12.30
C ASN A 284 17.58 -8.95 12.26
N THR A 285 17.06 -9.42 13.39
CA THR A 285 15.71 -9.99 13.47
C THR A 285 14.63 -8.95 13.15
N ILE A 286 14.68 -7.76 13.76
CA ILE A 286 13.66 -6.74 13.57
C ILE A 286 13.75 -6.12 12.16
N LYS A 287 14.96 -5.87 11.65
CA LYS A 287 15.16 -5.46 10.25
C LYS A 287 14.57 -6.46 9.27
N PHE A 288 14.80 -7.75 9.49
CA PHE A 288 14.21 -8.79 8.66
C PHE A 288 12.68 -8.78 8.73
N GLN A 289 12.09 -8.61 9.92
CA GLN A 289 10.64 -8.51 10.08
C GLN A 289 10.05 -7.29 9.36
N ILE A 290 10.72 -6.14 9.37
CA ILE A 290 10.31 -4.94 8.62
C ILE A 290 10.22 -5.24 7.12
N VAL A 291 11.26 -5.83 6.54
CA VAL A 291 11.29 -6.15 5.10
C VAL A 291 10.26 -7.24 4.76
N LEU A 292 10.14 -8.25 5.61
CA LEU A 292 9.17 -9.34 5.43
C LEU A 292 7.73 -8.84 5.50
N ALA A 293 7.42 -7.94 6.44
CA ALA A 293 6.13 -7.28 6.54
C ALA A 293 5.78 -6.53 5.25
N GLY A 294 6.70 -5.72 4.73
CA GLY A 294 6.47 -4.95 3.51
C GLY A 294 6.27 -5.84 2.29
N ALA A 295 7.08 -6.90 2.18
CA ALA A 295 6.92 -7.90 1.13
C ALA A 295 5.53 -8.56 1.18
N ARG A 296 5.06 -8.97 2.36
CA ARG A 296 3.74 -9.60 2.55
C ARG A 296 2.59 -8.63 2.32
N VAL A 297 2.73 -7.36 2.70
CA VAL A 297 1.80 -6.30 2.30
C VAL A 297 1.71 -6.24 0.78
N ALA A 298 2.83 -6.20 0.05
CA ALA A 298 2.81 -6.19 -1.40
C ALA A 298 2.18 -7.45 -2.01
N VAL A 299 2.42 -8.64 -1.44
CA VAL A 299 1.76 -9.88 -1.88
C VAL A 299 0.24 -9.74 -1.77
N VAL A 300 -0.26 -9.31 -0.61
CA VAL A 300 -1.71 -9.19 -0.36
C VAL A 300 -2.32 -8.12 -1.26
N LEU A 301 -1.68 -6.96 -1.40
CA LEU A 301 -2.20 -5.88 -2.23
C LEU A 301 -2.20 -6.24 -3.71
N ASN A 302 -1.11 -6.83 -4.23
CA ASN A 302 -1.07 -7.33 -5.60
C ASN A 302 -2.17 -8.38 -5.83
N TYR A 303 -2.46 -9.23 -4.86
CA TYR A 303 -3.55 -10.20 -4.95
C TYR A 303 -4.92 -9.49 -5.01
N ILE A 304 -5.22 -8.57 -4.10
CA ILE A 304 -6.49 -7.83 -4.12
C ILE A 304 -6.67 -7.10 -5.46
N LEU A 305 -5.65 -6.36 -5.88
CA LEU A 305 -5.66 -5.53 -7.09
C LEU A 305 -5.54 -6.37 -8.38
N SER A 306 -5.21 -7.67 -8.26
CA SER A 306 -5.30 -8.63 -9.36
C SER A 306 -6.69 -9.16 -9.59
N HIS A 307 -7.51 -9.17 -8.55
CA HIS A 307 -8.88 -9.69 -8.59
C HIS A 307 -9.93 -8.59 -8.64
N ARG A 308 -9.64 -7.39 -8.14
CA ARG A 308 -10.61 -6.30 -7.95
C ARG A 308 -10.16 -4.97 -8.55
N GLU A 309 -11.11 -4.27 -9.14
CA GLU A 309 -10.99 -2.85 -9.49
C GLU A 309 -11.97 -2.05 -8.63
N ILE A 310 -11.43 -1.24 -7.72
CA ILE A 310 -12.19 -0.58 -6.66
C ILE A 310 -12.14 0.93 -6.87
N ALA A 311 -13.29 1.54 -7.10
CA ALA A 311 -13.50 2.97 -7.14
C ALA A 311 -14.68 3.32 -6.21
N TYR A 312 -14.63 4.48 -5.55
CA TYR A 312 -15.69 4.91 -4.63
C TYR A 312 -15.80 6.44 -4.61
N CYS A 313 -16.94 6.97 -4.16
CA CYS A 313 -17.16 8.40 -3.92
C CYS A 313 -16.64 8.77 -2.53
N GLU A 314 -15.81 9.81 -2.44
CA GLU A 314 -15.17 10.20 -1.18
C GLU A 314 -16.18 10.68 -0.14
N LYS A 315 -17.13 11.54 -0.57
CA LYS A 315 -18.11 12.15 0.35
C LYS A 315 -19.06 11.13 0.97
N THR A 316 -19.35 10.05 0.26
CA THR A 316 -20.36 9.07 0.68
C THR A 316 -19.77 7.73 1.06
N GLY A 317 -18.51 7.44 0.72
CA GLY A 317 -17.89 6.12 0.89
C GLY A 317 -18.43 5.04 -0.04
N LEU A 318 -19.45 5.35 -0.86
CA LEU A 318 -20.15 4.38 -1.71
C LEU A 318 -19.31 4.02 -2.93
N LEU A 319 -19.37 2.74 -3.32
CA LEU A 319 -18.68 2.25 -4.51
C LEU A 319 -19.24 2.96 -5.76
N ILE A 320 -18.33 3.31 -6.67
CA ILE A 320 -18.71 3.82 -7.99
C ILE A 320 -18.92 2.60 -8.86
N GLU A 321 -20.18 2.36 -9.18
CA GLU A 321 -20.54 1.30 -10.09
C GLU A 321 -20.31 1.76 -11.54
N ARG A 322 -19.36 1.13 -12.24
CA ARG A 322 -19.29 1.06 -13.70
C ARG A 322 -20.60 0.49 -14.25
N HIS A 323 -21.19 1.16 -15.23
CA HIS A 323 -22.47 0.74 -15.76
C HIS A 323 -22.34 -0.66 -16.39
N PRO A 324 -23.33 -1.56 -16.27
CA PRO A 324 -23.30 -2.89 -16.89
C PRO A 324 -23.06 -2.86 -18.41
N ASP A 325 -23.37 -1.72 -19.04
CA ASP A 325 -23.23 -1.47 -20.47
C ASP A 325 -21.90 -0.81 -20.86
N ASP A 326 -21.02 -0.52 -19.90
CA ASP A 326 -19.65 -0.02 -20.17
C ASP A 326 -18.69 -1.14 -20.62
N VAL A 327 -19.12 -2.40 -20.52
CA VAL A 327 -18.40 -3.55 -21.07
C VAL A 327 -18.85 -3.75 -22.51
N TRP A 328 -18.01 -3.34 -23.46
CA TRP A 328 -18.22 -3.56 -24.90
C TRP A 328 -18.62 -5.01 -25.14
N ARG A 329 -19.86 -5.22 -25.59
CA ARG A 329 -20.37 -6.54 -25.94
C ARG A 329 -19.75 -6.95 -27.27
N TRP A 330 -19.74 -8.25 -27.56
CA TRP A 330 -19.23 -8.75 -28.83
C TRP A 330 -19.90 -8.09 -30.04
N HIS A 331 -21.19 -7.75 -29.92
CA HIS A 331 -21.92 -6.97 -30.91
C HIS A 331 -21.33 -5.57 -31.14
N ASP A 332 -20.88 -4.88 -30.10
CA ASP A 332 -20.30 -3.54 -30.22
C ASP A 332 -18.95 -3.58 -30.95
N TYR A 333 -18.13 -4.61 -30.69
CA TYR A 333 -16.90 -4.87 -31.45
C TYR A 333 -17.18 -5.15 -32.94
N VAL A 334 -18.20 -5.97 -33.22
CA VAL A 334 -18.62 -6.28 -34.60
C VAL A 334 -19.13 -5.01 -35.31
N VAL A 335 -19.91 -4.18 -34.62
CA VAL A 335 -20.39 -2.89 -35.16
C VAL A 335 -19.22 -1.96 -35.48
N ILE A 336 -18.26 -1.79 -34.56
CA ILE A 336 -17.07 -0.97 -34.82
C ILE A 336 -16.28 -1.52 -36.01
N MET A 337 -15.99 -2.82 -36.04
CA MET A 337 -15.27 -3.43 -37.16
C MET A 337 -15.98 -3.19 -38.50
N THR A 338 -17.32 -3.35 -38.51
CA THR A 338 -18.13 -3.12 -39.71
C THR A 338 -18.10 -1.67 -40.15
N LEU A 339 -18.24 -0.71 -39.22
CA LEU A 339 -18.13 0.72 -39.51
C LEU A 339 -16.74 1.10 -40.02
N THR A 340 -15.70 0.48 -39.48
CA THR A 340 -14.31 0.74 -39.90
C THR A 340 -14.05 0.20 -41.31
N VAL A 341 -14.52 -1.02 -41.62
CA VAL A 341 -14.42 -1.63 -42.95
C VAL A 341 -15.25 -0.88 -43.99
N PHE A 342 -16.45 -0.44 -43.61
CA PHE A 342 -17.30 0.37 -44.50
C PHE A 342 -16.68 1.74 -44.76
N GLY A 343 -16.17 2.40 -43.70
CA GLY A 343 -15.46 3.67 -43.81
C GLY A 343 -14.25 3.59 -44.73
N THR A 344 -13.42 2.55 -44.59
CA THR A 344 -12.27 2.33 -45.47
C THR A 344 -12.70 2.08 -46.92
N ALA A 345 -13.72 1.25 -47.15
CA ALA A 345 -14.26 0.99 -48.49
C ALA A 345 -14.78 2.27 -49.17
N VAL A 346 -15.51 3.12 -48.43
CA VAL A 346 -15.98 4.42 -48.93
C VAL A 346 -14.81 5.34 -49.29
N THR A 347 -13.79 5.43 -48.42
CA THR A 347 -12.61 6.28 -48.72
C THR A 347 -11.83 5.79 -49.94
N VAL A 348 -11.69 4.47 -50.11
CA VAL A 348 -11.02 3.87 -51.27
C VAL A 348 -11.84 4.11 -52.55
N GLY A 349 -13.16 3.93 -52.49
CA GLY A 349 -14.06 4.23 -53.62
C GLY A 349 -13.98 5.70 -54.02
N PHE A 350 -13.99 6.62 -53.06
CA PHE A 350 -13.85 8.06 -53.31
C PHE A 350 -12.50 8.40 -53.93
N TYR A 351 -11.42 7.77 -53.47
CA TYR A 351 -10.08 7.94 -54.04
C TYR A 351 -10.03 7.52 -55.52
N PHE A 352 -10.56 6.34 -55.86
CA PHE A 352 -10.62 5.89 -57.25
C PHE A 352 -11.53 6.76 -58.13
N LEU A 353 -12.63 7.28 -57.57
CA LEU A 353 -13.52 8.19 -58.29
C LEU A 353 -12.83 9.53 -58.57
N CYS A 354 -12.06 10.06 -57.62
CA CYS A 354 -11.23 11.26 -57.83
C CYS A 354 -10.17 11.03 -58.90
N ILE A 355 -9.50 9.88 -58.91
CA ILE A 355 -8.55 9.51 -59.97
C ILE A 355 -9.26 9.42 -61.32
N GLY A 356 -10.42 8.76 -61.40
CA GLY A 356 -11.20 8.64 -62.62
C GLY A 356 -11.62 10.00 -63.18
N LEU A 357 -12.08 10.91 -62.32
CA LEU A 357 -12.40 12.29 -62.70
C LEU A 357 -11.14 13.05 -63.18
N LEU A 358 -10.01 12.92 -62.49
CA LEU A 358 -8.75 13.52 -62.92
C LEU A 358 -8.31 13.01 -64.28
N TYR A 359 -8.50 11.72 -64.59
CA TYR A 359 -8.20 11.15 -65.90
C TYR A 359 -9.16 11.62 -66.99
N MET A 360 -10.47 11.66 -66.72
CA MET A 360 -11.47 12.08 -67.72
C MET A 360 -11.37 13.57 -68.05
N PHE A 361 -11.05 14.41 -67.07
CA PHE A 361 -10.91 15.85 -67.27
C PHE A 361 -9.46 16.28 -67.54
N LYS A 362 -8.51 15.33 -67.64
CA LYS A 362 -7.10 15.61 -67.88
C LYS A 362 -6.93 16.49 -69.11
N ASP A 363 -7.50 16.10 -70.24
CA ASP A 363 -7.32 16.83 -71.50
C ASP A 363 -7.99 18.20 -71.47
N HIS A 364 -9.15 18.31 -70.83
CA HIS A 364 -9.87 19.59 -70.70
C HIS A 364 -9.18 20.57 -69.75
N VAL A 365 -8.64 20.08 -68.64
CA VAL A 365 -7.84 20.87 -67.69
C VAL A 365 -6.51 21.28 -68.33
N THR A 366 -5.84 20.38 -69.04
CA THR A 366 -4.57 20.68 -69.72
C THR A 366 -4.80 21.73 -70.81
N GLN A 367 -5.88 21.61 -71.60
CA GLN A 367 -6.26 22.60 -72.60
C GLN A 367 -6.57 23.97 -71.98
N LYS A 368 -7.32 24.03 -70.87
CA LYS A 368 -7.62 25.29 -70.17
C LYS A 368 -6.38 25.95 -69.58
N VAL A 369 -5.44 25.16 -69.07
CA VAL A 369 -4.16 25.65 -68.55
C VAL A 369 -3.29 26.18 -69.69
N ASP A 370 -3.23 25.48 -70.82
CA ASP A 370 -2.50 25.93 -72.00
C ASP A 370 -3.09 27.21 -72.60
N GLU A 371 -4.42 27.32 -72.68
CA GLU A 371 -5.15 28.54 -73.05
C GLU A 371 -4.82 29.70 -72.09
N ALA A 372 -4.79 29.45 -70.79
CA ALA A 372 -4.46 30.45 -69.78
C ALA A 372 -2.99 30.91 -69.89
N ILE A 373 -2.06 29.98 -70.12
CA ILE A 373 -0.63 30.26 -70.31
C ILE A 373 -0.40 31.04 -71.62
N GLN A 374 -1.08 30.68 -72.71
CA GLN A 374 -1.05 31.44 -73.96
C GLN A 374 -1.61 32.85 -73.77
N GLY A 375 -2.77 32.98 -73.10
CA GLY A 375 -3.38 34.27 -72.80
C GLY A 375 -2.48 35.14 -71.91
N TRP A 376 -1.72 34.55 -71.00
CA TRP A 376 -0.71 35.26 -70.22
C TRP A 376 0.50 35.70 -71.08
N LYS A 377 1.03 34.82 -71.94
CA LYS A 377 2.13 35.15 -72.87
C LYS A 377 1.75 36.27 -73.84
N ASN A 378 0.53 36.24 -74.38
CA ASN A 378 0.01 37.25 -75.31
C ASN A 378 -0.17 38.61 -74.64
N ARG A 379 -0.71 38.65 -73.41
CA ARG A 379 -0.79 39.87 -72.58
C ARG A 379 0.59 40.43 -72.25
N ARG A 380 1.58 39.56 -72.02
CA ARG A 380 2.98 39.97 -71.81
C ARG A 380 3.55 40.61 -73.07
N LYS A 381 3.39 39.99 -74.25
CA LYS A 381 3.83 40.58 -75.53
C LYS A 381 3.21 41.95 -75.79
N SER A 382 1.89 42.12 -75.64
CA SER A 382 1.23 43.41 -75.92
C SER A 382 1.64 44.51 -74.92
N LYS A 383 1.98 44.14 -73.68
CA LYS A 383 2.43 45.09 -72.65
C LYS A 383 3.86 45.60 -72.87
N TYR A 384 4.73 44.84 -73.53
CA TYR A 384 6.13 45.21 -73.78
C TYR A 384 6.42 45.64 -75.23
N GLN A 385 5.47 45.48 -76.16
CA GLN A 385 5.58 45.94 -77.54
C GLN A 385 5.83 47.46 -77.68
N PRO A 386 5.20 48.35 -76.89
CA PRO A 386 5.45 49.80 -76.98
C PRO A 386 6.85 50.22 -76.53
N HIS A 387 7.59 49.36 -75.80
CA HIS A 387 8.94 49.64 -75.32
C HIS A 387 10.04 49.16 -76.29
N LEU A 388 9.70 48.32 -77.27
CA LEU A 388 10.64 47.79 -78.26
C LEU A 388 10.71 48.68 -79.52
N GLU A 389 9.63 49.38 -79.88
CA GLU A 389 9.60 50.32 -81.02
C GLU A 389 10.35 51.63 -80.73
N ILE A 390 10.54 51.99 -79.45
CA ILE A 390 11.33 53.16 -79.03
C ILE A 390 12.84 52.96 -79.24
N HIS A 391 13.30 51.73 -79.47
CA HIS A 391 14.71 51.40 -79.72
C HIS A 391 15.03 51.08 -81.20
N GLN A 392 14.09 51.32 -82.13
CA GLN A 392 14.27 51.08 -83.57
C GLN A 392 14.05 52.31 -84.47
N GLN A 393 14.12 53.52 -83.92
CA GLN A 393 14.38 54.74 -84.71
C GLN A 393 15.86 55.08 -84.73
#